data_AF-K7KAZ1-F1
#
_entry.id   AF-K7KAZ1-F1
#
_cell.length_a   1.000
_cell.length_b   1.000
_cell.length_c   1.000
_cell.angle_alpha   90.00
_cell.angle_beta   90.00
_cell.angle_gamma   90.00
#
_symmetry.space_group_name_H-M   'P 1'
#
loop_
_entity.id
_entity.type
_entity.pdbx_description
1 polymer ?
#
loop_
_entity_poly.entity_id
_entity_poly.type
_entity_poly.pdbx_seq_one_letter_code
_entity_poly.pdbx_strand_id
1 'polypeptide(L)'
;MALFFVLFLLASSLTQGYAQFQLKNEAFISLLITQNGLDFMKELLVNKAISSLASLGLPNIEKTVKIPVVGSVYMVLSNISSYHIDVPSSHVKPGETGISIIASGVTCNLSINWYYSYSTWFVPVKTSDRDRAEVQKGI
;
A
#
# COMPACT_ATOMS: atom_id res chain seq x y z
N MET A 1 35.15 -54.93 -11.62
CA MET A 1 33.78 -54.75 -11.09
C MET A 1 33.54 -53.37 -10.45
N ALA A 2 34.53 -52.71 -9.84
CA ALA A 2 34.36 -51.37 -9.25
C ALA A 2 34.08 -50.24 -10.28
N LEU A 3 34.70 -50.28 -11.45
CA LEU A 3 34.54 -49.23 -12.47
C LEU A 3 33.11 -49.17 -13.06
N PHE A 4 32.46 -50.33 -13.20
CA PHE A 4 31.07 -50.43 -13.65
C PHE A 4 30.09 -49.89 -12.60
N PHE A 5 30.38 -50.11 -11.32
CA PHE A 5 29.58 -49.58 -10.21
C PHE A 5 29.63 -48.05 -10.13
N VAL A 6 30.81 -47.45 -10.36
CA VAL A 6 30.97 -46.00 -10.39
C VAL A 6 30.24 -45.38 -11.59
N LEU A 7 30.28 -46.03 -12.77
CA LEU A 7 29.53 -45.58 -13.94
C LEU A 7 28.01 -45.65 -13.72
N PHE A 8 27.52 -46.68 -13.01
CA PHE A 8 26.11 -46.85 -12.68
C PHE A 8 25.61 -45.80 -11.66
N LEU A 9 26.46 -45.41 -10.70
CA LEU A 9 26.18 -44.33 -9.74
C LEU A 9 26.18 -42.94 -10.41
N LEU A 10 27.05 -42.71 -11.39
CA LEU A 10 27.03 -41.48 -12.19
C LEU A 10 25.80 -41.41 -13.10
N ALA A 11 25.38 -42.52 -13.73
CA ALA A 11 24.19 -42.56 -14.57
C ALA A 11 22.88 -42.32 -13.78
N SER A 12 22.82 -42.75 -12.52
CA SER A 12 21.63 -42.54 -11.67
C SER A 12 21.48 -41.08 -11.21
N SER A 13 22.58 -40.32 -11.07
CA SER A 13 22.53 -38.87 -10.78
C SER A 13 21.93 -38.01 -11.90
N LEU A 14 21.87 -38.50 -13.13
CA LEU A 14 21.26 -37.79 -14.28
C LEU A 14 19.72 -37.94 -14.34
N THR A 15 19.13 -38.78 -13.50
CA THR A 15 17.66 -38.96 -13.43
C THR A 15 17.01 -38.19 -12.28
N GLN A 16 17.80 -37.48 -11.48
CA GLN A 16 17.32 -36.65 -10.38
C GLN A 16 16.86 -35.28 -10.93
N GLY A 17 15.56 -35.07 -11.07
CA GLY A 17 15.01 -33.71 -11.02
C GLY A 17 14.33 -33.15 -12.27
N TYR A 18 13.79 -33.98 -13.16
CA TYR A 18 12.56 -33.60 -13.86
C TYR A 18 11.42 -34.43 -13.28
N ALA A 19 11.10 -34.19 -12.01
CA ALA A 19 9.71 -34.36 -11.61
C ALA A 19 8.92 -33.34 -12.44
N GLN A 20 8.52 -33.75 -13.66
CA GLN A 20 7.36 -33.18 -14.28
C GLN A 20 6.28 -33.34 -13.23
N PHE A 21 5.88 -32.24 -12.61
CA PHE A 21 4.61 -32.12 -11.94
C PHE A 21 3.56 -32.48 -13.00
N GLN A 22 3.29 -33.79 -13.17
CA GLN A 22 1.99 -34.23 -13.63
C GLN A 22 1.06 -33.90 -12.48
N LEU A 23 0.65 -32.63 -12.46
CA LEU A 23 -0.48 -32.18 -11.69
C LEU A 23 -1.65 -33.00 -12.23
N LYS A 24 -1.97 -34.10 -11.56
CA LYS A 24 -3.21 -34.87 -11.80
C LYS A 24 -4.35 -34.00 -11.31
N ASN A 25 -4.60 -32.89 -12.03
CA ASN A 25 -5.74 -32.04 -11.82
C ASN A 25 -6.94 -32.80 -12.34
N GLU A 26 -7.63 -33.53 -11.45
CA GLU A 26 -8.94 -34.13 -11.70
C GLU A 26 -10.05 -33.06 -11.76
N ALA A 27 -9.72 -31.85 -12.23
CA ALA A 27 -10.68 -30.76 -12.38
C ALA A 27 -11.40 -30.92 -13.72
N PHE A 28 -12.74 -31.00 -13.68
CA PHE A 28 -13.57 -31.08 -14.90
C PHE A 28 -13.48 -29.83 -15.78
N ILE A 29 -13.16 -28.67 -15.18
CA ILE A 29 -12.93 -27.40 -15.87
C ILE A 29 -11.71 -26.74 -15.23
N SER A 30 -10.76 -26.31 -16.05
CA SER A 30 -9.59 -25.55 -15.63
C SER A 30 -9.50 -24.23 -16.36
N LEU A 31 -9.18 -23.15 -15.64
CA LEU A 31 -8.91 -21.83 -16.21
C LEU A 31 -7.44 -21.46 -15.96
N LEU A 32 -6.75 -21.01 -17.00
CA LEU A 32 -5.40 -20.48 -16.92
C LEU A 32 -5.45 -18.97 -17.14
N ILE A 33 -4.96 -18.20 -16.17
CA ILE A 33 -4.81 -16.75 -16.29
C ILE A 33 -3.35 -16.46 -16.64
N THR A 34 -3.14 -15.78 -17.77
CA THR A 34 -1.81 -15.40 -18.23
C THR A 34 -1.31 -14.16 -17.49
N GLN A 35 -0.01 -13.87 -17.58
CA GLN A 35 0.56 -12.64 -17.02
C GLN A 35 -0.15 -11.39 -17.56
N ASN A 36 -0.46 -11.33 -18.86
CA ASN A 36 -1.23 -10.22 -19.45
C ASN A 36 -2.63 -10.09 -18.84
N GLY A 37 -3.28 -11.20 -18.51
CA GLY A 37 -4.56 -11.19 -17.79
C GLY A 37 -4.44 -10.66 -16.37
N LEU A 38 -3.35 -11.01 -15.67
CA LEU A 38 -3.02 -10.45 -14.37
C LEU A 38 -2.72 -8.95 -14.45
N ASP A 39 -1.96 -8.52 -15.45
CA ASP A 39 -1.67 -7.10 -15.67
C ASP A 39 -2.95 -6.31 -15.92
N PHE A 40 -3.86 -6.84 -16.73
CA PHE A 40 -5.19 -6.24 -16.91
C PHE A 40 -5.99 -6.14 -15.60
N MET A 41 -6.05 -7.23 -14.83
CA MET A 41 -6.77 -7.24 -13.55
C MET A 41 -6.15 -6.27 -12.54
N LYS A 42 -4.82 -6.15 -12.52
CA LYS A 42 -4.08 -5.18 -11.73
C LYS A 42 -4.50 -3.76 -12.09
N GLU A 43 -4.54 -3.39 -13.38
CA GLU A 43 -4.99 -2.06 -13.81
C GLU A 43 -6.42 -1.77 -13.32
N LEU A 44 -7.35 -2.73 -13.43
CA LEU A 44 -8.72 -2.56 -12.93
C LEU A 44 -8.76 -2.34 -11.41
N LEU A 45 -8.02 -3.15 -10.65
CA LEU A 45 -8.00 -3.07 -9.19
C LEU A 45 -7.31 -1.80 -8.69
N VAL A 46 -6.23 -1.34 -9.34
CA VAL A 46 -5.57 -0.07 -9.03
C VAL A 46 -6.51 1.10 -9.29
N ASN A 47 -7.19 1.14 -10.44
CA ASN A 47 -8.18 2.18 -10.73
C ASN A 47 -9.36 2.17 -9.73
N LYS A 48 -9.81 0.98 -9.34
CA LYS A 48 -10.82 0.83 -8.29
C LYS A 48 -10.31 1.34 -6.93
N ALA A 49 -9.08 1.03 -6.58
CA ALA A 49 -8.46 1.52 -5.35
C ALA A 49 -8.35 3.04 -5.36
N ILE A 50 -7.83 3.65 -6.44
CA ILE A 50 -7.73 5.11 -6.62
C ILE A 50 -9.10 5.76 -6.42
N SER A 51 -10.13 5.32 -7.13
CA SER A 51 -11.48 5.90 -7.00
C SER A 51 -12.08 5.77 -5.60
N SER A 52 -11.86 4.63 -4.94
CA SER A 52 -12.34 4.42 -3.56
C SER A 52 -11.59 5.27 -2.54
N LEU A 53 -10.27 5.41 -2.70
CA LEU A 53 -9.42 6.12 -1.76
C LEU A 53 -9.44 7.63 -2.01
N ALA A 54 -9.70 8.12 -3.22
CA ALA A 54 -9.80 9.55 -3.54
C ALA A 54 -11.10 10.21 -3.05
N SER A 55 -12.02 9.46 -2.45
CA SER A 55 -13.26 9.96 -1.85
C SER A 55 -13.36 9.62 -0.36
N LEU A 56 -12.24 9.19 0.24
CA LEU A 56 -12.21 8.75 1.62
C LEU A 56 -12.17 9.97 2.57
N GLY A 57 -13.18 10.06 3.43
CA GLY A 57 -13.13 10.93 4.60
C GLY A 57 -12.27 10.28 5.69
N LEU A 58 -11.34 11.04 6.24
CA LEU A 58 -10.51 10.63 7.36
C LEU A 58 -11.04 11.21 8.68
N PRO A 59 -10.83 10.51 9.81
CA PRO A 59 -11.31 10.98 11.11
C PRO A 59 -10.59 12.26 11.52
N ASN A 60 -11.30 13.11 12.28
CA ASN A 60 -10.70 14.32 12.85
C ASN A 60 -9.56 13.96 13.81
N ILE A 61 -8.55 14.82 13.86
CA ILE A 61 -7.39 14.70 14.76
C ILE A 61 -7.40 15.89 15.70
N GLU A 62 -7.38 15.62 16.99
CA GLU A 62 -7.42 16.65 18.03
C GLU A 62 -6.25 16.47 18.99
N LYS A 63 -5.56 17.57 19.30
CA LYS A 63 -4.40 17.53 20.19
C LYS A 63 -4.24 18.82 20.97
N THR A 64 -3.94 18.68 22.26
CA THR A 64 -3.40 19.77 23.08
C THR A 64 -1.92 19.52 23.34
N VAL A 65 -1.09 20.53 23.08
CA VAL A 65 0.36 20.51 23.32
C VAL A 65 0.76 21.73 24.15
N LYS A 66 1.76 21.55 25.01
CA LYS A 66 2.36 22.66 25.78
C LYS A 66 3.66 23.08 25.10
N ILE A 67 3.74 24.33 24.69
CA ILE A 67 4.92 24.91 24.06
C ILE A 67 5.52 25.91 25.06
N PRO A 68 6.82 25.80 25.41
CA PRO A 68 7.49 26.79 26.25
C PRO A 68 7.30 28.21 25.71
N VAL A 69 7.15 29.19 26.61
CA VAL A 69 6.90 30.61 26.29
C VAL A 69 5.50 30.91 25.71
N VAL A 70 4.97 30.09 24.80
CA VAL A 70 3.63 30.30 24.17
C VAL A 70 2.50 29.89 25.11
N GLY A 71 2.64 28.78 25.84
CA GLY A 71 1.61 28.22 26.70
C GLY A 71 0.96 26.95 26.14
N SER A 72 -0.32 26.74 26.43
CA SER A 72 -1.06 25.57 25.94
C SER A 72 -1.71 25.89 24.60
N VAL A 73 -1.47 25.03 23.60
CA VAL A 73 -2.03 25.13 22.25
C VAL A 73 -2.95 23.94 22.03
N TYR A 74 -4.21 24.23 21.76
CA TYR A 74 -5.21 23.28 21.30
C TYR A 74 -5.29 23.33 19.78
N MET A 75 -5.25 22.17 19.12
CA MET A 75 -5.24 22.05 17.66
C MET A 75 -6.24 21.00 17.21
N VAL A 76 -6.94 21.29 16.11
CA VAL A 76 -7.90 20.39 15.48
C VAL A 76 -7.62 20.36 13.98
N LEU A 77 -7.49 19.16 13.42
CA LEU A 77 -7.59 18.89 12.00
C LEU A 77 -8.93 18.21 11.75
N SER A 78 -9.73 18.78 10.85
CA SER A 78 -11.09 18.34 10.56
C SER A 78 -11.38 18.37 9.07
N ASN A 79 -12.48 17.72 8.65
CA ASN A 79 -12.85 17.62 7.24
C ASN A 79 -11.68 17.16 6.37
N ILE A 80 -10.91 16.19 6.88
CA ILE A 80 -9.77 15.64 6.17
C ILE A 80 -10.34 14.74 5.07
N SER A 81 -10.17 15.14 3.81
CA SER A 81 -10.62 14.38 2.66
C SER A 81 -9.48 14.24 1.66
N SER A 82 -9.20 13.01 1.24
CA SER A 82 -8.48 12.81 -0.02
C SER A 82 -9.37 13.23 -1.18
N TYR A 83 -8.75 13.81 -2.20
CA TYR A 83 -9.46 14.22 -3.42
C TYR A 83 -8.75 13.81 -4.71
N HIS A 84 -7.46 13.44 -4.61
CA HIS A 84 -6.68 12.98 -5.75
C HIS A 84 -5.63 11.98 -5.28
N ILE A 85 -5.47 10.89 -6.02
CA ILE A 85 -4.42 9.89 -5.81
C ILE A 85 -3.80 9.58 -7.17
N ASP A 86 -2.49 9.66 -7.22
CA ASP A 86 -1.70 9.31 -8.39
C ASP A 86 -0.87 8.06 -8.11
N VAL A 87 -0.87 7.12 -9.06
CA VAL A 87 -0.15 5.85 -8.97
C VAL A 87 0.68 5.70 -10.25
N PRO A 88 1.91 6.23 -10.28
CA PRO A 88 2.69 6.29 -11.51
C PRO A 88 3.20 4.92 -11.97
N SER A 89 3.38 3.98 -11.03
CA SER A 89 3.74 2.60 -11.37
C SER A 89 3.02 1.59 -10.48
N SER A 90 2.60 0.49 -11.09
CA SER A 90 2.10 -0.68 -10.39
C SER A 90 2.52 -1.97 -11.09
N HIS A 91 2.83 -2.99 -10.29
CA HIS A 91 3.24 -4.31 -10.75
C HIS A 91 2.41 -5.39 -10.08
N VAL A 92 2.18 -6.49 -10.80
CA VAL A 92 1.50 -7.68 -10.27
C VAL A 92 2.42 -8.88 -10.40
N LYS A 93 2.53 -9.64 -9.31
CA LYS A 93 3.37 -10.84 -9.28
C LYS A 93 2.61 -11.98 -8.60
N PRO A 94 2.43 -13.13 -9.28
CA PRO A 94 2.00 -14.34 -8.61
C PRO A 94 3.14 -14.85 -7.70
N GLY A 95 2.78 -15.25 -6.48
CA GLY A 95 3.64 -15.91 -5.50
C GLY A 95 3.07 -17.26 -5.11
N GLU A 96 3.76 -17.96 -4.21
CA GLU A 96 3.38 -19.33 -3.80
C GLU A 96 2.00 -19.40 -3.12
N THR A 97 1.61 -18.35 -2.39
CA THR A 97 0.36 -18.32 -1.60
C THR A 97 -0.70 -17.38 -2.15
N GLY A 98 -0.48 -16.74 -3.30
CA GLY A 98 -1.43 -15.76 -3.84
C GLY A 98 -0.84 -14.80 -4.86
N ILE A 99 -1.53 -13.68 -5.09
CA ILE A 99 -1.12 -12.64 -6.04
C ILE A 99 -0.87 -11.35 -5.27
N SER A 100 0.28 -10.74 -5.49
CA SER A 100 0.63 -9.44 -4.91
C SER A 100 0.55 -8.35 -5.96
N ILE A 101 -0.14 -7.25 -5.63
CA ILE A 101 -0.14 -6.01 -6.40
C ILE A 101 0.63 -4.98 -5.59
N ILE A 102 1.66 -4.40 -6.21
CA ILE A 102 2.57 -3.45 -5.56
C ILE A 102 2.52 -2.16 -6.37
N ALA A 103 2.15 -1.07 -5.72
CA ALA A 103 2.18 0.28 -6.28
C ALA A 103 3.42 1.02 -5.75
N SER A 104 4.04 1.84 -6.61
CA SER A 104 5.27 2.56 -6.30
C SER A 104 5.14 4.03 -6.69
N GLY A 105 5.68 4.92 -5.85
CA GLY A 105 5.65 6.37 -6.10
C GLY A 105 4.26 6.99 -5.93
N VAL A 106 3.41 6.37 -5.11
CA VAL A 106 2.02 6.83 -4.93
C VAL A 106 2.02 8.19 -4.26
N THR A 107 1.21 9.12 -4.76
CA THR A 107 0.95 10.40 -4.10
C THR A 107 -0.53 10.55 -3.82
N CYS A 108 -0.86 11.22 -2.73
CA CYS A 108 -2.23 11.52 -2.32
C CYS A 108 -2.33 12.99 -1.94
N ASN A 109 -3.30 13.68 -2.53
CA ASN A 109 -3.63 15.04 -2.16
C ASN A 109 -4.80 15.03 -1.17
N LEU A 110 -4.60 15.73 -0.07
CA LEU A 110 -5.53 15.87 1.03
C LEU A 110 -5.96 17.33 1.14
N SER A 111 -7.25 17.52 1.41
CA SER A 111 -7.79 18.80 1.87
C SER A 111 -8.14 18.69 3.34
N ILE A 112 -7.77 19.69 4.12
CA ILE A 112 -7.84 19.67 5.58
C ILE A 112 -8.30 21.04 6.07
N ASN A 113 -9.27 21.07 6.98
CA ASN A 113 -9.54 22.27 7.78
C ASN A 113 -8.71 22.21 9.05
N TRP A 114 -7.94 23.25 9.32
CA TRP A 114 -7.16 23.37 10.54
C TRP A 114 -7.73 24.47 11.43
N TYR A 115 -7.62 24.27 12.74
CA TYR A 115 -7.92 25.24 13.77
C TYR A 115 -6.88 25.12 14.86
N TYR A 116 -6.44 26.25 15.40
CA TYR A 116 -5.72 26.27 16.66
C TYR A 116 -6.25 27.36 17.58
N SER A 117 -6.09 27.15 18.88
CA SER A 117 -6.21 28.18 19.90
C SER A 117 -5.10 28.04 20.92
N TYR A 118 -4.53 29.16 21.35
CA TYR A 118 -3.55 29.16 22.43
C TYR A 118 -3.92 30.15 23.52
N SER A 119 -3.52 29.81 24.75
CA SER A 119 -3.53 30.72 25.88
C SER A 119 -2.12 30.81 26.46
N THR A 120 -1.59 32.03 26.51
CA THR A 120 -0.32 32.30 27.19
C THR A 120 -0.54 32.60 28.66
N TRP A 121 0.46 32.30 29.48
CA TRP A 121 0.46 32.59 30.91
C TRP A 121 0.89 34.04 31.21
N PHE A 122 1.55 34.71 30.27
CA PHE A 122 2.08 36.07 30.44
C PHE A 122 1.02 37.16 30.32
N VAL A 123 -0.01 36.94 29.50
CA VAL A 123 -1.12 37.87 29.29
C VAL A 123 -2.42 37.09 29.10
N PRO A 124 -3.57 37.53 29.63
CA PRO A 124 -4.84 36.82 29.56
C PRO A 124 -5.51 36.96 28.18
N VAL A 125 -4.73 36.72 27.11
CA VAL A 125 -5.19 36.77 25.72
C VAL A 125 -5.34 35.34 25.24
N LYS A 126 -6.56 34.97 24.87
CA LYS A 126 -6.84 33.77 24.08
C LYS A 126 -6.87 34.19 22.62
N THR A 127 -5.97 33.62 21.83
CA THR A 127 -5.95 33.82 20.39
C THR A 127 -6.30 32.51 19.72
N SER A 128 -7.00 32.59 18.59
CA SER A 128 -7.32 31.44 17.77
C SER A 128 -7.32 31.82 16.31
N ASP A 129 -7.03 30.85 15.46
CA ASP A 129 -7.06 30.99 14.01
C ASP A 129 -7.55 29.70 13.36
N ARG A 130 -8.05 29.80 12.14
CA ARG A 130 -8.54 28.68 11.34
C ARG A 130 -8.47 28.98 9.87
N ASP A 131 -8.17 27.96 9.08
CA ASP A 131 -8.30 28.02 7.64
C ASP A 131 -8.35 26.61 7.04
N ARG A 132 -8.37 26.54 5.70
CA ARG A 132 -8.22 25.33 4.92
C ARG A 132 -6.79 25.22 4.40
N ALA A 133 -6.25 24.01 4.43
CA ALA A 133 -4.96 23.66 3.85
C ALA A 133 -5.12 22.55 2.82
N GLU A 134 -4.22 22.53 1.84
CA GLU A 134 -4.03 21.43 0.91
C GLU A 134 -2.64 20.86 1.07
N VAL A 135 -2.54 19.53 1.12
CA VAL A 135 -1.29 18.81 1.36
C VAL A 135 -1.17 17.71 0.33
N GLN A 136 -0.05 17.65 -0.37
CA GLN A 136 0.35 16.48 -1.15
C GLN A 136 1.32 15.63 -0.35
N LYS A 137 1.03 14.33 -0.24
CA LYS A 137 1.82 13.38 0.54
C LYS A 137 2.14 12.15 -0.31
N GLY A 138 3.43 11.78 -0.39
CA GLY A 138 3.87 10.49 -0.90
C GLY A 138 3.57 9.36 0.09
N ILE A 139 3.04 8.25 -0.44
CA ILE A 139 2.67 7.01 0.27
C ILE A 139 3.68 5.90 -0.05
#